data_AF-A0A060CDB1-F1
#
_entry.id   AF-A0A060CDB1-F1
#
_cell.length_a   1.000
_cell.length_b   1.000
_cell.length_c   1.000
_cell.angle_alpha   90.00
_cell.angle_beta   90.00
_cell.angle_gamma   90.00
#
_symmetry.space_group_name_H-M   'P 1'
#
loop_
_entity.id
_entity.type
_entity.pdbx_description
1 polymer ?
#
loop_
_entity_poly.entity_id
_entity_poly.type
_entity_poly.pdbx_seq_one_letter_code
_entity_poly.pdbx_strand_id
1 'polypeptide(L)'
;DEIMMRAVKQSDRYRNMKNAGMSESEIMKAFNTPEEMSVFSWNGERDTVMTPMDSIRYYKYFLRAGFMSMDPHSGHVKAYVGGPNFHYFQYDMAMVGRRQIGSTVKPYLYTLAMENGFSPCDEVRHVSYTLMDENGQPWTPRNANSKRYGEMVTVKWGLANSDNWITAYLMSKLNPYV
;
A
#
# COMPACT_ATOMS: atom_id res chain seq x y z
N ASP A 1 -18.79 -6.62 -4.72
CA ASP A 1 -19.21 -7.74 -3.86
C ASP A 1 -18.15 -8.78 -3.49
N GLU A 2 -17.13 -9.04 -4.31
CA GLU A 2 -16.10 -10.06 -4.00
C GLU A 2 -15.35 -9.86 -2.68
N ILE A 3 -15.05 -8.61 -2.31
CA ILE A 3 -14.33 -8.30 -1.05
C ILE A 3 -15.13 -8.73 0.18
N MET A 4 -16.44 -8.51 0.15
CA MET A 4 -17.33 -8.84 1.26
C MET A 4 -17.48 -10.36 1.37
N MET A 5 -17.73 -11.04 0.26
CA MET A 5 -17.84 -12.51 0.25
C MET A 5 -16.55 -13.21 0.64
N ARG A 6 -15.39 -12.66 0.23
CA ARG A 6 -14.10 -13.17 0.69
C ARG A 6 -13.95 -13.03 2.21
N ALA A 7 -14.35 -11.90 2.78
CA ALA A 7 -14.30 -11.68 4.22
C ALA A 7 -15.25 -12.62 4.98
N VAL A 8 -16.45 -12.88 4.45
CA VAL A 8 -17.38 -13.89 4.97
C VAL A 8 -16.68 -15.25 5.04
N LYS A 9 -16.15 -15.74 3.91
CA LYS A 9 -15.50 -17.06 3.83
C LYS A 9 -14.28 -17.22 4.73
N GLN A 10 -13.56 -16.13 5.00
CA GLN A 10 -12.37 -16.12 5.86
C GLN A 10 -12.72 -16.06 7.35
N SER A 11 -13.95 -15.71 7.72
CA SER A 11 -14.36 -15.61 9.11
C SER A 11 -14.48 -16.98 9.79
N ASP A 12 -14.25 -17.01 11.11
CA ASP A 12 -14.46 -18.22 11.91
C ASP A 12 -15.91 -18.68 11.89
N ARG A 13 -16.86 -17.74 11.89
CA ARG A 13 -18.30 -18.05 11.77
C ARG A 13 -18.58 -18.90 10.53
N TYR A 14 -18.10 -18.49 9.35
CA TYR A 14 -18.30 -19.26 8.12
C TYR A 14 -17.63 -20.63 8.21
N ARG A 15 -16.37 -20.68 8.65
CA ARG A 15 -15.61 -21.95 8.77
C ARG A 15 -16.29 -22.94 9.72
N ASN A 16 -16.75 -22.46 10.87
CA ASN A 16 -17.42 -23.29 11.87
C ASN A 16 -18.77 -23.82 11.36
N MET A 17 -19.60 -22.97 10.74
CA MET A 17 -20.89 -23.40 10.18
C MET A 17 -20.70 -24.38 9.02
N LYS A 18 -19.69 -24.16 8.17
CA LYS A 18 -19.37 -25.07 7.07
C LYS A 18 -18.90 -26.43 7.58
N ASN A 19 -18.04 -26.46 8.60
CA ASN A 19 -17.60 -27.69 9.26
C ASN A 19 -18.75 -28.42 9.97
N ALA A 20 -19.76 -27.69 10.44
CA ALA A 20 -20.99 -28.25 10.99
C ALA A 20 -21.97 -28.78 9.91
N GLY A 21 -21.58 -28.74 8.62
CA GLY A 21 -22.38 -29.28 7.51
C GLY A 21 -23.50 -28.37 7.00
N MET A 22 -23.56 -27.10 7.44
CA MET A 22 -24.58 -26.17 6.98
C MET A 22 -24.43 -25.82 5.50
N SER A 23 -25.55 -25.65 4.82
CA SER A 23 -25.61 -25.22 3.42
C SER A 23 -25.24 -23.73 3.28
N GLU A 24 -24.83 -23.31 2.08
CA GLU A 24 -24.50 -21.90 1.82
C GLU A 24 -25.69 -20.97 2.12
N SER A 25 -26.92 -21.40 1.86
CA SER A 25 -28.11 -20.58 2.10
C SER A 25 -28.36 -20.37 3.61
N GLU A 26 -28.17 -21.40 4.43
CA GLU A 26 -28.26 -21.31 5.89
C GLU A 26 -27.17 -20.39 6.47
N ILE A 27 -25.95 -20.54 5.97
CA ILE A 27 -24.83 -19.67 6.37
C ILE A 27 -25.15 -18.22 6.02
N MET A 28 -25.54 -17.94 4.78
CA MET A 28 -25.86 -16.58 4.38
C MET A 28 -27.06 -16.02 5.15
N LYS A 29 -28.05 -16.83 5.51
CA LYS A 29 -29.16 -16.40 6.38
C LYS A 29 -28.65 -15.96 7.74
N ALA A 30 -27.75 -16.73 8.37
CA ALA A 30 -27.14 -16.34 9.64
C ALA A 30 -26.33 -15.04 9.52
N PHE A 31 -25.57 -14.85 8.43
CA PHE A 31 -24.82 -13.60 8.22
C PHE A 31 -25.72 -12.36 8.04
N ASN A 32 -26.98 -12.55 7.66
CA ASN A 32 -27.96 -11.48 7.50
C ASN A 32 -28.98 -11.40 8.66
N THR A 33 -28.77 -12.18 9.74
CA THR A 33 -29.62 -12.14 10.92
C THR A 33 -28.96 -11.25 11.98
N PRO A 34 -29.66 -10.26 12.55
CA PRO A 34 -29.10 -9.41 13.61
C PRO A 34 -28.80 -10.23 14.87
N GLU A 35 -27.64 -9.97 15.48
CA GLU A 35 -27.21 -10.58 16.74
C GLU A 35 -26.58 -9.50 17.63
N GLU A 36 -26.65 -9.70 18.94
CA GLU A 36 -25.92 -8.88 19.91
C GLU A 36 -24.41 -9.15 19.78
N MET A 37 -23.61 -8.09 19.73
CA MET A 37 -22.16 -8.19 19.66
C MET A 37 -21.49 -6.93 20.20
N SER A 38 -20.23 -7.08 20.61
CA SER A 38 -19.35 -5.96 20.91
C SER A 38 -18.38 -5.71 19.75
N VAL A 39 -18.22 -4.45 19.35
CA VAL A 39 -17.34 -4.07 18.24
C VAL A 39 -16.33 -3.00 18.66
N PHE A 40 -15.18 -3.00 17.99
CA PHE A 40 -14.14 -1.99 18.18
C PHE A 40 -14.64 -0.59 17.84
N SER A 41 -14.39 0.39 18.70
CA SER A 41 -14.39 1.80 18.34
C SER A 41 -13.15 2.49 18.90
N TRP A 42 -12.83 3.67 18.37
CA TRP A 42 -11.71 4.47 18.88
C TRP A 42 -11.90 4.93 20.33
N ASN A 43 -13.13 4.94 20.83
CA ASN A 43 -13.46 5.32 22.21
C ASN A 43 -13.63 4.09 23.14
N GLY A 44 -13.27 2.90 22.67
CA GLY A 44 -13.44 1.64 23.39
C GLY A 44 -14.45 0.71 22.71
N GLU A 45 -14.73 -0.42 23.35
CA GLU A 45 -15.74 -1.36 22.90
C GLU A 45 -17.13 -0.74 22.90
N ARG A 46 -17.90 -1.08 21.87
CA ARG A 46 -19.29 -0.67 21.74
C ARG A 46 -20.17 -1.89 21.56
N ASP A 47 -21.03 -2.13 22.54
CA ASP A 47 -22.10 -3.11 22.43
C ASP A 47 -23.19 -2.59 21.49
N THR A 48 -23.67 -3.47 20.62
CA THR A 48 -24.64 -3.14 19.57
C THR A 48 -25.33 -4.38 19.04
N VAL A 49 -26.47 -4.17 18.39
CA VAL A 49 -27.17 -5.22 17.62
C VAL A 49 -26.95 -4.94 16.15
N MET A 50 -26.32 -5.86 15.43
CA MET A 50 -26.15 -5.76 13.97
C MET A 50 -26.03 -7.13 13.33
N THR A 51 -26.18 -7.20 12.00
CA THR A 51 -25.90 -8.46 11.30
C THR A 51 -24.39 -8.72 11.24
N PRO A 52 -23.93 -9.98 11.22
CA PRO A 52 -22.52 -10.28 10.92
C PRO A 52 -22.05 -9.64 9.61
N MET A 53 -22.97 -9.42 8.65
CA MET A 53 -22.64 -8.74 7.41
C MET A 53 -22.32 -7.25 7.63
N ASP A 54 -23.10 -6.56 8.45
CA ASP A 54 -22.83 -5.17 8.82
C ASP A 54 -21.55 -5.05 9.65
N SER A 55 -21.26 -6.01 10.53
CA SER A 55 -20.00 -6.07 11.27
C SER A 55 -18.79 -6.15 10.35
N ILE A 56 -18.82 -7.00 9.31
CA ILE A 56 -17.74 -7.04 8.32
C ILE A 56 -17.61 -5.69 7.60
N ARG A 57 -18.71 -5.06 7.19
CA ARG A 57 -18.66 -3.72 6.56
C ARG A 57 -18.03 -2.69 7.49
N TYR A 58 -18.44 -2.70 8.75
CA TYR A 58 -17.92 -1.85 9.81
C TYR A 58 -16.41 -2.02 9.98
N TYR A 59 -15.89 -3.25 10.07
CA TYR A 59 -14.45 -3.49 10.19
C TYR A 59 -13.65 -3.22 8.91
N LYS A 60 -14.29 -3.20 7.75
CA LYS A 60 -13.66 -2.81 6.47
C LYS A 60 -13.57 -1.29 6.28
N TYR A 61 -14.37 -0.53 7.02
CA TYR A 61 -14.31 0.93 7.02
C TYR A 61 -13.04 1.47 7.68
N PHE A 62 -12.51 0.78 8.69
CA PHE A 62 -11.29 1.21 9.38
C PHE A 62 -10.06 1.14 8.46
N LEU A 63 -9.41 2.29 8.29
CA LEU A 63 -8.09 2.34 7.69
C LEU A 63 -7.07 1.66 8.60
N ARG A 64 -6.16 0.91 7.99
CA ARG A 64 -5.10 0.18 8.68
C ARG A 64 -3.75 0.72 8.24
N ALA A 65 -2.85 0.87 9.20
CA ALA A 65 -1.46 1.19 8.99
C ALA A 65 -0.58 0.13 9.66
N GLY A 66 0.63 -0.04 9.13
CA GLY A 66 1.70 -0.77 9.79
C GLY A 66 2.86 0.18 10.07
N PHE A 67 3.63 -0.08 11.11
CA PHE A 67 4.81 0.69 11.47
C PHE A 67 5.89 -0.25 11.98
N MET A 68 7.13 -0.02 11.55
CA MET A 68 8.30 -0.73 12.03
C MET A 68 9.48 0.23 12.09
N SER A 69 10.29 0.10 13.13
CA SER A 69 11.56 0.81 13.27
C SER A 69 12.66 -0.21 13.60
N MET A 70 13.81 -0.04 12.97
CA MET A 70 14.98 -0.89 13.20
C MET A 70 16.27 -0.06 13.24
N ASP A 71 17.28 -0.64 13.86
CA ASP A 71 18.66 -0.19 13.73
C ASP A 71 19.20 -0.54 12.33
N PRO A 72 19.67 0.42 11.51
CA PRO A 72 20.09 0.14 10.14
C PRO A 72 21.44 -0.59 10.05
N HIS A 73 22.27 -0.59 11.10
CA HIS A 73 23.58 -1.25 11.09
C HIS A 73 23.51 -2.71 11.55
N SER A 74 22.64 -3.00 12.53
CA SER A 74 22.50 -4.33 13.12
C SER A 74 21.22 -5.06 12.70
N GLY A 75 20.25 -4.36 12.12
CA GLY A 75 18.92 -4.91 11.81
C GLY A 75 18.02 -5.11 13.04
N HIS A 76 18.44 -4.67 14.23
CA HIS A 76 17.68 -4.87 15.46
C HIS A 76 16.36 -4.08 15.43
N VAL A 77 15.22 -4.78 15.55
CA VAL A 77 13.89 -4.16 15.56
C VAL A 77 13.64 -3.46 16.90
N LYS A 78 13.40 -2.15 16.84
CA LYS A 78 13.15 -1.30 18.02
C LYS A 78 11.67 -1.13 18.31
N ALA A 79 10.83 -1.14 17.29
CA ALA A 79 9.38 -1.04 17.40
C ALA A 79 8.71 -1.77 16.24
N TYR A 80 7.58 -2.42 16.52
CA TYR A 80 6.82 -3.17 15.53
C TYR A 80 5.32 -3.09 15.83
N VAL A 81 4.54 -2.58 14.88
CA VAL A 81 3.10 -2.38 14.99
C VAL A 81 2.45 -2.88 13.69
N GLY A 82 1.79 -4.03 13.74
CA GLY A 82 1.12 -4.63 12.59
C GLY A 82 -0.27 -4.05 12.28
N GLY A 83 -0.85 -3.27 13.18
CA GLY A 83 -2.19 -2.72 13.03
C GLY A 83 -2.62 -1.84 14.21
N PRO A 84 -3.81 -1.23 14.13
CA PRO A 84 -4.26 -0.25 15.13
C PRO A 84 -4.63 -0.86 16.48
N ASN A 85 -5.08 -2.11 16.50
CA ASN A 85 -5.37 -2.85 17.73
C ASN A 85 -5.31 -4.36 17.45
N PHE A 86 -4.42 -5.09 18.13
CA PHE A 86 -4.21 -6.51 17.87
C PHE A 86 -5.42 -7.39 18.20
N HIS A 87 -6.25 -7.00 19.17
CA HIS A 87 -7.42 -7.78 19.58
C HIS A 87 -8.46 -7.87 18.45
N TYR A 88 -8.68 -6.77 17.70
CA TYR A 88 -9.67 -6.73 16.60
C TYR A 88 -9.05 -6.82 15.20
N PHE A 89 -7.76 -6.46 15.06
CA PHE A 89 -7.07 -6.38 13.77
C PHE A 89 -5.78 -7.20 13.81
N GLN A 90 -5.91 -8.51 13.66
CA GLN A 90 -4.79 -9.45 13.71
C GLN A 90 -4.00 -9.56 12.39
N TYR A 91 -4.48 -8.94 11.31
CA TYR A 91 -3.76 -8.94 10.04
C TYR A 91 -2.56 -7.98 10.12
N ASP A 92 -1.36 -8.54 10.02
CA ASP A 92 -0.11 -7.79 10.10
C ASP A 92 0.18 -7.02 8.80
N MET A 93 -0.02 -5.70 8.86
CA MET A 93 0.28 -4.78 7.78
C MET A 93 1.77 -4.55 7.56
N ALA A 94 2.63 -4.78 8.55
CA ALA A 94 4.06 -4.52 8.46
C ALA A 94 4.82 -5.64 7.72
N MET A 95 4.47 -6.91 7.97
CA MET A 95 5.12 -8.05 7.29
C MET A 95 4.33 -8.59 6.10
N VAL A 96 3.01 -8.75 6.22
CA VAL A 96 2.20 -9.47 5.21
C VAL A 96 1.53 -8.51 4.23
N GLY A 97 1.37 -7.25 4.62
CA GLY A 97 0.68 -6.21 3.85
C GLY A 97 1.45 -5.73 2.61
N ARG A 98 1.46 -6.51 1.52
CA ARG A 98 2.05 -6.08 0.23
C ARG A 98 1.31 -4.88 -0.35
N ARG A 99 2.05 -3.82 -0.70
CA ARG A 99 1.55 -2.57 -1.31
C ARG A 99 2.52 -2.05 -2.36
N GLN A 100 2.00 -1.27 -3.30
CA GLN A 100 2.85 -0.42 -4.13
C GLN A 100 3.49 0.64 -3.24
N ILE A 101 4.82 0.75 -3.28
CA ILE A 101 5.60 1.65 -2.43
C ILE A 101 5.63 3.09 -2.98
N GLY A 102 5.23 3.27 -4.25
CA GLY A 102 5.19 4.57 -4.92
C GLY A 102 6.57 5.23 -4.95
N SER A 103 6.59 6.56 -4.81
CA SER A 103 7.81 7.38 -4.91
C SER A 103 8.90 7.06 -3.87
N THR A 104 8.61 6.27 -2.84
CA THR A 104 9.63 5.80 -1.88
C THR A 104 10.67 4.87 -2.53
N VAL A 105 10.43 4.39 -3.76
CA VAL A 105 11.42 3.66 -4.56
C VAL A 105 12.50 4.56 -5.16
N LYS A 106 12.24 5.87 -5.32
CA LYS A 106 13.12 6.78 -6.06
C LYS A 106 14.56 6.82 -5.54
N PRO A 107 14.83 6.84 -4.22
CA PRO A 107 16.20 6.79 -3.73
C PRO A 107 17.04 5.66 -4.34
N TYR A 108 16.48 4.46 -4.52
CA TYR A 108 17.20 3.32 -5.13
C TYR A 108 17.56 3.58 -6.59
N LEU A 109 16.64 4.11 -7.39
CA LEU A 109 16.92 4.46 -8.79
C LEU A 109 17.99 5.56 -8.87
N TYR A 110 17.92 6.56 -8.00
CA TYR A 110 18.89 7.65 -7.99
C TYR A 110 20.27 7.16 -7.52
N THR A 111 20.33 6.21 -6.59
CA THR A 111 21.58 5.50 -6.24
C THR A 111 22.14 4.76 -7.44
N LEU A 112 21.32 4.01 -8.18
CA LEU A 112 21.76 3.34 -9.41
C LEU A 112 22.27 4.35 -10.46
N ALA A 113 21.62 5.49 -10.61
CA ALA A 113 22.10 6.57 -11.49
C ALA A 113 23.50 7.04 -11.07
N MET A 114 23.71 7.24 -9.76
CA MET A 114 25.01 7.66 -9.23
C MET A 114 26.10 6.60 -9.43
N GLU A 115 25.77 5.31 -9.27
CA GLU A 115 26.68 4.20 -9.59
C GLU A 115 27.08 4.17 -11.08
N ASN A 116 26.18 4.65 -11.96
CA ASN A 116 26.41 4.77 -13.40
C ASN A 116 27.01 6.13 -13.82
N GLY A 117 27.58 6.89 -12.87
CA GLY A 117 28.36 8.10 -13.15
C GLY A 117 27.58 9.42 -13.12
N PHE A 118 26.30 9.41 -12.77
CA PHE A 118 25.58 10.66 -12.50
C PHE A 118 26.03 11.29 -11.18
N SER A 119 26.19 12.60 -11.17
CA SER A 119 26.39 13.40 -9.96
C SER A 119 25.07 14.02 -9.49
N PRO A 120 24.85 14.20 -8.17
CA PRO A 120 23.73 15.00 -7.66
C PRO A 120 23.68 16.43 -8.22
N CYS A 121 24.82 16.96 -8.69
CA CYS A 121 24.93 18.29 -9.29
C CYS A 121 24.63 18.33 -10.79
N ASP A 122 24.48 17.18 -11.46
CA ASP A 122 24.19 17.15 -12.89
C ASP A 122 22.85 17.81 -13.17
N GLU A 123 22.82 18.64 -14.22
CA GLU A 123 21.64 19.36 -14.62
C GLU A 123 20.87 18.63 -15.71
N VAL A 124 19.56 18.57 -15.54
CA VAL A 124 18.61 17.93 -16.44
C VAL A 124 17.52 18.93 -16.77
N ARG A 125 17.06 18.93 -18.02
CA ARG A 125 15.94 19.76 -18.42
C ARG A 125 14.64 19.20 -17.83
N HIS A 126 13.92 20.01 -17.05
CA HIS A 126 12.68 19.60 -16.40
C HIS A 126 11.50 19.69 -17.37
N VAL A 127 11.31 18.64 -18.18
CA VAL A 127 10.24 18.50 -19.17
C VAL A 127 9.63 17.11 -19.10
N SER A 128 8.47 16.91 -19.73
CA SER A 128 7.87 15.57 -19.80
C SER A 128 8.71 14.64 -20.67
N TYR A 129 8.98 13.43 -20.17
CA TYR A 129 9.69 12.37 -20.89
C TYR A 129 8.73 11.25 -21.27
N THR A 130 8.88 10.68 -22.46
CA THR A 130 8.14 9.50 -22.90
C THR A 130 9.12 8.34 -23.03
N LEU A 131 8.86 7.25 -22.32
CA LEU A 131 9.61 5.99 -22.41
C LEU A 131 8.76 4.95 -23.14
N MET A 132 9.40 3.91 -23.66
CA MET A 132 8.68 2.74 -24.17
C MET A 132 8.67 1.65 -23.09
N ASP A 133 7.51 1.05 -22.86
CA ASP A 133 7.42 -0.14 -22.00
C ASP A 133 7.90 -1.41 -22.74
N GLU A 134 7.88 -2.54 -22.05
CA GLU A 134 8.34 -3.83 -22.59
C GLU A 134 7.50 -4.33 -23.78
N ASN A 135 6.28 -3.82 -23.93
CA ASN A 135 5.38 -4.13 -25.06
C ASN A 135 5.49 -3.10 -26.19
N GLY A 136 6.45 -2.16 -26.10
CA GLY A 136 6.64 -1.07 -27.05
C GLY A 136 5.59 0.03 -26.96
N GLN A 137 4.79 0.08 -25.89
CA GLN A 137 3.80 1.14 -25.70
C GLN A 137 4.43 2.39 -25.08
N PRO A 138 4.09 3.59 -25.58
CA PRO A 138 4.61 4.82 -25.02
C PRO A 138 4.00 5.11 -23.64
N TRP A 139 4.86 5.33 -22.66
CA TRP A 139 4.51 5.74 -21.31
C TRP A 139 5.09 7.13 -21.00
N THR A 140 4.20 8.08 -20.71
CA THR A 140 4.56 9.45 -20.34
C THR A 140 4.03 9.74 -18.92
N PRO A 141 4.89 9.76 -17.89
CA PRO A 141 4.45 10.06 -16.54
C PRO A 141 4.00 11.51 -16.40
N ARG A 142 2.94 11.71 -15.63
CA ARG A 142 2.52 13.04 -15.18
C ARG A 142 3.32 13.41 -13.94
N ASN A 143 3.60 14.70 -13.78
CA ASN A 143 4.18 15.24 -12.55
C ASN A 143 3.11 15.89 -11.67
N ALA A 144 3.38 16.00 -10.37
CA ALA A 144 2.42 16.59 -9.43
C ALA A 144 2.13 18.07 -9.72
N ASN A 145 3.09 18.79 -10.30
CA ASN A 145 2.94 20.17 -10.77
C ASN A 145 3.96 20.48 -11.89
N SER A 146 3.82 21.65 -12.52
CA SER A 146 4.65 22.09 -13.65
C SER A 146 5.43 23.39 -13.36
N LYS A 147 5.66 23.75 -12.09
CA LYS A 147 6.16 25.08 -11.68
C LYS A 147 7.48 25.50 -12.32
N ARG A 148 8.35 24.55 -12.69
CA ARG A 148 9.67 24.80 -13.29
C ARG A 148 9.80 24.19 -14.69
N TYR A 149 8.69 24.02 -15.41
CA TYR A 149 8.71 23.36 -16.70
C TYR A 149 9.66 24.09 -17.67
N GLY A 150 10.55 23.34 -18.30
CA GLY A 150 11.52 23.84 -19.27
C GLY A 150 12.84 24.34 -18.68
N GLU A 151 12.92 24.56 -17.37
CA GLU A 151 14.15 24.97 -16.67
C GLU A 151 15.16 23.82 -16.56
N MET A 152 16.43 24.16 -16.33
CA MET A 152 17.42 23.19 -15.87
C MET A 152 17.28 23.01 -14.36
N VAL A 153 17.27 21.76 -13.91
CA VAL A 153 17.21 21.39 -12.51
C VAL A 153 18.25 20.32 -12.23
N THR A 154 18.79 20.28 -11.02
CA THR A 154 19.78 19.27 -10.66
C THR A 154 19.11 17.92 -10.38
N VAL A 155 19.86 16.83 -10.56
CA VAL A 155 19.43 15.48 -10.13
C VAL A 155 19.04 15.48 -8.65
N LYS A 156 19.83 16.16 -7.78
CA LYS A 156 19.48 16.36 -6.37
C LYS A 156 18.11 17.01 -6.18
N TRP A 157 17.80 18.06 -6.96
CA TRP A 157 16.50 18.73 -6.91
C TRP A 157 15.37 17.77 -7.30
N GLY A 158 15.59 16.93 -8.32
CA GLY A 158 14.62 15.92 -8.76
C GLY A 158 14.24 14.96 -7.63
N LEU A 159 15.21 14.41 -6.90
CA LEU A 159 14.93 13.52 -5.77
C LEU A 159 14.23 14.26 -4.62
N ALA A 160 14.74 15.44 -4.25
CA ALA A 160 14.22 16.23 -3.13
C ALA A 160 12.75 16.63 -3.31
N ASN A 161 12.32 16.85 -4.56
CA ASN A 161 10.93 17.21 -4.88
C ASN A 161 10.09 16.00 -5.29
N SER A 162 10.64 14.79 -5.24
CA SER A 162 10.00 13.58 -5.75
C SER A 162 9.46 13.79 -7.16
N ASP A 163 10.32 14.31 -8.04
CA ASP A 163 9.92 14.72 -9.38
C ASP A 163 9.79 13.52 -10.32
N ASN A 164 8.62 13.33 -10.94
CA ASN A 164 8.37 12.17 -11.80
C ASN A 164 9.09 12.28 -13.16
N TRP A 165 9.28 13.50 -13.67
CA TRP A 165 9.91 13.70 -14.97
C TRP A 165 11.42 13.49 -14.89
N ILE A 166 12.08 14.00 -13.85
CA ILE A 166 13.50 13.72 -13.62
C ILE A 166 13.73 12.23 -13.34
N THR A 167 12.83 11.59 -12.58
CA THR A 167 12.87 10.13 -12.37
C THR A 167 12.77 9.36 -13.70
N ALA A 168 11.83 9.75 -14.58
CA ALA A 168 11.69 9.12 -15.89
C ALA A 168 12.89 9.37 -16.81
N TYR A 169 13.48 10.57 -16.77
CA TYR A 169 14.74 10.85 -17.45
C TYR A 169 15.84 9.89 -16.99
N LEU A 170 16.04 9.72 -15.68
CA LEU A 170 17.06 8.79 -15.18
C LEU A 170 16.78 7.36 -15.62
N MET A 171 15.51 6.91 -15.57
CA MET A 171 15.12 5.61 -16.13
C MET A 171 15.48 5.47 -17.60
N SER A 172 15.36 6.54 -18.41
CA SER A 172 15.75 6.50 -19.84
C SER A 172 17.25 6.33 -20.08
N LYS A 173 18.07 6.64 -19.07
CA LYS A 173 19.54 6.57 -19.14
C LYS A 173 20.09 5.29 -18.53
N LEU A 174 19.25 4.51 -17.86
CA LEU A 174 19.63 3.32 -17.15
C LEU A 174 18.93 2.12 -17.78
N ASN A 175 19.67 1.04 -17.98
CA ASN A 175 19.09 -0.21 -18.42
C ASN A 175 18.73 -1.05 -17.19
N PRO A 176 17.47 -1.47 -16.98
CA PRO A 176 17.12 -2.38 -15.89
C PRO A 176 17.64 -3.81 -16.10
N TYR A 177 18.20 -4.13 -17.28
CA TYR A 177 18.68 -5.45 -17.69
C TYR A 177 20.21 -5.58 -17.75
N VAL A 178 20.96 -4.82 -16.93
CA VAL A 178 22.41 -5.06 -16.78
C VAL A 178 22.66 -6.49 -16.32
#